data_AF-A0A7V3RN83-F1
#
_entry.id   AF-A0A7V3RN83-F1
#
_cell.length_a   1.000
_cell.length_b   1.000
_cell.length_c   1.000
_cell.angle_alpha   90.00
_cell.angle_beta   90.00
_cell.angle_gamma   90.00
#
_symmetry.space_group_name_H-M   'P 1'
#
loop_
_entity.id
_entity.type
_entity.pdbx_description
1 polymer ?
#
loop_
_entity_poly.entity_id
_entity_poly.type
_entity_poly.pdbx_seq_one_letter_code
_entity_poly.pdbx_strand_id
1 'polypeptide(L)'
;MPRIVLTEEQARVLAESKGRVEVYDAQGRLMCFMDWLGTPLEEIIAECKRRQALGEPGIPSVQVKAHLRKLEEIRQREGMDEAKMREILRRLRAGEEV
;
A
#
# COMPACT_ATOMS: atom_id res chain seq x y z
N MET A 1 11.52 23.43 -10.57
CA MET A 1 12.03 22.07 -10.80
C MET A 1 11.77 21.68 -12.25
N PRO A 2 12.69 20.95 -12.91
CA PRO A 2 12.46 20.41 -14.25
C PRO A 2 11.31 19.41 -14.24
N ARG A 3 10.51 19.36 -15.31
CA ARG A 3 9.33 18.49 -15.45
C ARG A 3 9.18 17.97 -16.88
N ILE A 4 8.66 16.75 -17.00
CA ILE A 4 8.23 16.14 -18.27
C ILE A 4 6.70 16.10 -18.23
N VAL A 5 6.06 16.66 -19.26
CA VAL A 5 4.60 16.66 -19.40
C VAL A 5 4.24 15.58 -20.40
N LEU A 6 3.43 14.63 -19.97
CA LEU A 6 2.92 13.57 -20.83
C LEU A 6 1.88 14.14 -21.80
N THR A 7 1.85 13.61 -23.02
CA THR A 7 0.72 13.84 -23.93
C THR A 7 -0.54 13.16 -23.40
N GLU A 8 -1.71 13.54 -23.91
CA GLU A 8 -2.98 12.91 -23.53
C GLU A 8 -2.97 11.40 -23.75
N GLU A 9 -2.41 10.95 -24.88
CA GLU A 9 -2.29 9.54 -25.20
C GLU A 9 -1.34 8.81 -24.23
N GLN A 10 -0.20 9.41 -23.91
CA GLN A 10 0.75 8.84 -22.94
C GLN A 10 0.14 8.75 -21.53
N ALA A 11 -0.63 9.76 -21.13
CA ALA A 11 -1.34 9.76 -19.86
C ALA A 11 -2.41 8.65 -19.81
N ARG A 12 -3.12 8.41 -20.92
CA ARG A 12 -4.09 7.32 -21.04
C ARG A 12 -3.43 5.95 -20.91
N VAL A 13 -2.33 5.72 -21.63
CA VAL A 13 -1.55 4.47 -21.54
C VAL A 13 -1.08 4.22 -20.10
N LEU A 14 -0.58 5.28 -19.44
CA LEU A 14 -0.16 5.17 -18.05
C LEU A 14 -1.34 4.82 -17.12
N ALA A 15 -2.50 5.45 -17.28
CA ALA A 15 -3.67 5.17 -16.44
C ALA A 15 -4.23 3.75 -16.65
N GLU A 16 -4.22 3.23 -17.88
CA GLU A 16 -4.79 1.93 -18.23
C GLU A 16 -3.88 0.74 -17.95
N SER A 17 -2.56 0.96 -17.92
CA SER A 17 -1.57 -0.11 -17.75
C SER A 17 -1.62 -0.83 -16.39
N LYS A 18 -2.36 -0.28 -15.39
CA LYS A 18 -2.58 -0.86 -14.04
C LYS A 18 -1.29 -1.33 -13.34
N GLY A 19 -0.14 -0.82 -13.76
CA GLY A 19 1.15 -1.37 -13.41
C GLY A 19 2.30 -0.50 -13.91
N ARG A 20 3.47 -1.13 -14.03
CA ARG A 20 4.72 -0.46 -14.37
C ARG A 20 4.86 -0.30 -15.89
N VAL A 21 5.07 0.92 -16.35
CA VAL A 21 5.28 1.26 -17.77
C VAL A 21 6.75 1.54 -18.03
N GLU A 22 7.28 0.97 -19.11
CA GLU A 22 8.61 1.27 -19.62
C GLU A 22 8.57 2.56 -20.46
N VAL A 23 9.46 3.50 -20.14
CA VAL A 23 9.54 4.78 -20.85
C VAL A 23 10.78 4.78 -21.73
N TYR A 24 10.58 4.90 -23.03
CA TYR A 24 11.65 4.93 -24.03
C TYR A 24 11.83 6.34 -24.61
N ASP A 25 13.05 6.69 -25.00
CA ASP A 25 13.30 7.86 -25.83
C ASP A 25 12.96 7.62 -27.31
N ALA A 26 13.08 8.66 -28.14
CA ALA A 26 12.78 8.57 -29.57
C ALA A 26 13.73 7.64 -30.35
N GLN A 27 14.86 7.27 -29.75
CA GLN A 27 15.84 6.33 -30.32
C GLN A 27 15.61 4.89 -29.83
N GLY A 28 14.57 4.66 -29.03
CA GLY A 28 14.24 3.34 -28.49
C GLY A 28 15.12 2.92 -27.30
N ARG A 29 15.79 3.86 -26.61
CA ARG A 29 16.52 3.55 -25.37
C ARG A 29 15.60 3.67 -24.17
N LEU A 30 15.64 2.68 -23.29
CA LEU A 30 14.90 2.70 -22.03
C LEU A 30 15.47 3.79 -21.11
N MET A 31 14.63 4.76 -20.78
CA MET A 31 14.98 5.91 -19.93
C MET A 31 14.69 5.62 -18.47
N CYS A 32 13.50 5.08 -18.18
CA CYS A 32 13.07 4.73 -16.84
C CYS A 32 11.84 3.81 -16.87
N PHE A 33 11.38 3.46 -15.67
CA PHE A 33 10.07 2.87 -15.47
C PHE A 33 9.19 3.86 -14.71
N MET A 34 7.92 3.93 -15.07
CA MET A 34 6.92 4.78 -14.44
C MET A 34 5.80 3.91 -13.89
N ASP A 35 5.51 4.05 -12.60
CA ASP A 35 4.39 3.38 -11.97
C ASP A 35 3.17 4.32 -11.97
N TRP A 36 2.01 3.82 -12.39
CA TRP A 36 0.76 4.53 -12.16
C TRP A 36 0.41 4.45 -10.67
N LEU A 37 0.69 5.53 -9.95
CA LEU A 37 0.20 5.72 -8.59
C LEU A 37 -1.27 6.11 -8.70
N GLY A 38 -2.14 5.11 -8.84
CA GLY A 38 -3.58 5.36 -8.72
C GLY A 38 -3.90 6.10 -7.41
N THR A 39 -5.05 6.75 -7.40
CA THR A 39 -5.64 7.54 -6.30
C THR A 39 -5.47 6.95 -4.88
N PRO A 40 -5.46 5.62 -4.64
CA PRO A 40 -5.27 5.08 -3.29
C PRO A 40 -3.90 5.40 -2.66
N LEU A 41 -2.83 5.50 -3.46
CA LEU A 41 -1.49 5.69 -2.90
C LEU A 41 -1.23 7.15 -2.50
N GLU A 42 -1.82 8.10 -3.21
CA GLU A 42 -1.72 9.52 -2.86
C GLU A 42 -2.38 9.82 -1.52
N GLU A 43 -3.55 9.23 -1.26
CA GLU A 43 -4.25 9.32 0.03
C GLU A 43 -3.43 8.69 1.16
N ILE A 44 -2.84 7.51 0.92
CA ILE A 44 -1.96 6.84 1.89
C ILE A 44 -0.71 7.67 2.18
N ILE A 45 -0.07 8.25 1.16
CA ILE A 45 1.11 9.10 1.32
C ILE A 45 0.75 10.40 2.06
N ALA A 46 -0.39 11.01 1.72
CA ALA A 46 -0.88 12.21 2.39
C ALA A 46 -1.16 11.95 3.87
N GLU A 47 -1.82 10.84 4.19
CA GLU A 47 -2.10 10.43 5.56
C GLU A 47 -0.81 10.12 6.34
N CYS A 48 0.14 9.40 5.73
CA CYS A 48 1.45 9.14 6.34
C CYS A 48 2.22 10.45 6.64
N LYS A 49 2.23 11.39 5.70
CA LYS A 49 2.84 12.72 5.89
C LYS A 49 2.13 13.52 6.99
N ARG A 50 0.79 13.46 7.04
CA ARG A 50 -0.01 14.11 8.09
C ARG A 50 0.35 13.58 9.48
N ARG A 51 0.40 12.25 9.66
CA ARG A 51 0.75 11.63 10.94
C ARG A 51 2.18 11.96 11.39
N GLN A 52 3.13 11.96 10.44
CA GLN A 52 4.51 12.37 10.72
C GLN A 52 4.60 13.84 11.15
N ALA A 53 3.87 14.74 10.47
CA ALA A 53 3.86 16.17 10.80
C ALA A 53 3.21 16.47 12.16
N LEU A 54 2.21 15.69 12.56
CA LEU A 54 1.53 15.81 13.85
C LEU A 54 2.30 15.18 15.02
N GLY A 55 3.42 14.52 14.76
CA GLY A 55 4.19 13.82 15.79
C GLY A 55 3.38 12.71 16.48
N GLU A 56 2.37 12.16 15.80
CA GLU A 56 1.57 11.07 16.34
C GLU A 56 2.51 9.89 16.68
N PRO A 57 2.44 9.33 17.91
CA PRO A 57 3.26 8.19 18.26
C PRO A 57 2.95 7.04 17.30
N GLY A 58 3.97 6.50 16.65
CA GLY A 58 3.83 5.27 15.88
C GLY A 58 3.36 4.12 16.76
N ILE A 59 2.74 3.10 16.17
CA ILE A 59 2.35 1.89 16.91
C ILE A 59 3.62 1.23 17.45
N PRO A 60 3.75 1.02 18.77
CA PRO A 60 4.93 0.39 19.35
C PRO A 60 5.19 -0.99 18.73
N SER A 61 6.44 -1.25 18.36
CA SER A 61 6.84 -2.52 17.76
C SER A 61 6.52 -3.73 18.64
N VAL A 62 6.52 -3.56 19.97
CA VAL A 62 6.13 -4.57 20.95
C VAL A 62 4.65 -4.94 20.79
N GLN A 63 3.78 -3.95 20.59
CA GLN A 63 2.34 -4.17 20.40
C GLN A 63 2.07 -4.91 19.08
N VAL A 64 2.76 -4.52 17.99
CA VAL A 64 2.66 -5.22 16.71
C VAL A 64 3.10 -6.68 16.84
N LYS A 65 4.23 -6.94 17.49
CA LYS A 65 4.74 -8.30 17.72
C LYS A 65 3.79 -9.14 18.56
N ALA A 66 3.16 -8.57 19.59
CA ALA A 66 2.19 -9.27 20.42
C ALA A 66 0.96 -9.69 19.58
N HIS A 67 0.43 -8.82 18.73
CA HIS A 67 -0.67 -9.15 17.83
C HIS A 67 -0.30 -10.24 16.82
N LEU A 68 0.87 -10.14 16.19
CA LEU A 68 1.35 -11.15 15.24
C LEU A 68 1.49 -12.53 15.89
N ARG A 69 2.02 -12.58 17.12
CA ARG A 69 2.13 -13.82 17.88
C ARG A 69 0.76 -14.45 18.16
N LYS A 70 -0.22 -13.65 18.57
CA LYS A 70 -1.58 -14.11 18.83
C LYS A 70 -2.25 -14.68 17.57
N LEU A 71 -2.05 -14.04 16.42
CA LEU A 71 -2.55 -14.53 15.13
C LEU A 71 -1.91 -15.87 14.73
N GLU A 72 -0.60 -16.02 14.97
CA GLU A 72 0.10 -17.27 14.70
C GLU A 72 -0.37 -18.39 15.64
N GLU A 73 -0.64 -18.11 16.91
CA GLU A 73 -1.22 -19.07 17.86
C GLU A 73 -2.61 -19.57 17.41
N ILE A 74 -3.48 -18.65 16.96
CA ILE A 74 -4.81 -19.00 16.41
C ILE A 74 -4.66 -19.88 15.17
N ARG A 75 -3.75 -19.51 14.27
CA ARG A 75 -3.48 -20.26 13.05
C ARG A 75 -2.98 -21.67 13.35
N GLN A 76 -2.08 -21.83 14.31
CA GLN A 76 -1.54 -23.13 14.71
C GLN A 76 -2.59 -24.02 15.38
N ARG A 77 -3.48 -23.42 16.19
CA ARG A 77 -4.50 -24.16 16.94
C ARG A 77 -5.66 -24.62 16.07
N GLU A 78 -6.12 -23.78 15.16
CA GLU A 78 -7.43 -23.96 14.51
C GLU A 78 -7.37 -23.94 12.98
N GLY A 79 -6.19 -23.73 12.40
CA GLY A 79 -6.05 -23.36 11.00
C GLY A 79 -6.56 -21.95 10.73
N MET A 80 -6.18 -21.39 9.58
CA MET A 80 -6.58 -20.04 9.19
C MET A 80 -6.93 -20.01 7.71
N ASP A 81 -8.22 -20.12 7.42
CA ASP A 81 -8.78 -19.87 6.10
C ASP A 81 -9.10 -18.38 5.90
N GLU A 82 -9.44 -18.02 4.67
CA GLU A 82 -9.69 -16.62 4.30
C GLU A 82 -10.90 -16.02 5.04
N ALA A 83 -11.94 -16.81 5.28
CA ALA A 83 -13.14 -16.35 5.97
C ALA A 83 -12.82 -16.00 7.44
N LYS A 84 -12.06 -16.86 8.11
CA LYS A 84 -11.63 -16.66 9.48
C LYS A 84 -10.65 -15.51 9.63
N MET A 85 -9.72 -15.36 8.68
CA MET A 85 -8.83 -14.20 8.62
C MET A 85 -9.63 -12.88 8.53
N ARG A 86 -10.63 -12.81 7.64
CA ARG A 86 -11.47 -11.63 7.48
C ARG A 86 -12.27 -11.32 8.75
N GLU A 87 -12.81 -12.34 9.42
CA GLU A 87 -13.55 -12.17 10.66
C GLU A 87 -12.66 -11.69 11.81
N ILE A 88 -11.45 -12.24 11.95
CA ILE A 88 -10.46 -11.79 12.92
C ILE A 88 -10.08 -10.32 12.67
N LEU A 89 -9.82 -9.95 11.42
CA LEU A 89 -9.51 -8.55 11.06
C LEU A 89 -10.68 -7.61 11.32
N ARG A 90 -11.93 -8.06 11.11
CA ARG A 90 -13.13 -7.30 11.45
C ARG A 90 -13.20 -7.02 12.95
N ARG A 91 -13.02 -8.05 13.78
CA ARG A 91 -13.03 -7.96 15.25
C ARG A 91 -11.91 -7.05 15.77
N LEU A 92 -10.69 -7.17 15.23
CA LEU A 92 -9.57 -6.27 15.57
C LEU A 92 -9.87 -4.81 15.24
N ARG A 93 -10.49 -4.52 14.08
CA ARG A 93 -10.88 -3.14 13.72
C ARG A 93 -11.98 -2.58 14.62
N ALA A 94 -12.84 -3.45 15.13
CA ALA A 94 -13.89 -3.07 16.09
C ALA A 94 -13.37 -2.91 17.54
N GLY A 95 -12.10 -3.24 17.80
CA GLY A 95 -11.51 -3.20 19.14
C GLY A 95 -11.93 -4.39 20.03
N GLU A 96 -12.47 -5.45 19.44
CA GLU A 96 -12.86 -6.66 20.16
C GLU A 96 -11.64 -7.53 20.46
N GLU A 97 -11.66 -8.24 21.60
CA GLU A 97 -10.67 -9.27 21.88
C GLU A 97 -10.82 -10.42 20.89
N VAL A 98 -9.76 -10.75 20.16
CA VAL A 98 -9.70 -11.88 19.20
C VAL A 98 -9.23 -13.15 19.84
#